data_AF-A0AAD8FK70-F1
#
_entry.id   AF-A0AAD8FK70-F1
#
_cell.length_a   1.000
_cell.length_b   1.000
_cell.length_c   1.000
_cell.angle_alpha   90.00
_cell.angle_beta   90.00
_cell.angle_gamma   90.00
#
_symmetry.space_group_name_H-M   'P 1'
#
loop_
_entity.id
_entity.type
_entity.pdbx_description
1 polymer ?
#
loop_
_entity_poly.entity_id
_entity_poly.type
_entity_poly.pdbx_seq_one_letter_code
_entity_poly.pdbx_strand_id
1 'polypeptide(L)'
;MSRHELKLSHRRLNAECHLLRSQHKKMRLLLTSLHDGYIELYATFPLLRYGQLKTLIKKTVTSDNLEFVSSVADIANTADTNERIRLKSLLQVSKIDCNDPDIKNEIMSLTEEEPISKTKQAFRFLLKATGFDSEPIEDEDVMDNENLQRNIRTLKRDINRMYGDFKDTSSALKLLKETYEDSKGSLFFLRYFTLKSNVRAVIHETKADTKYKID
;
A
#
# COMPACT_ATOMS: atom_id res chain seq x y z
N MET A 1 -21.97 -19.33 -0.27
CA MET A 1 -20.60 -19.69 0.17
C MET A 1 -20.71 -20.53 1.42
N SER A 2 -19.97 -21.64 1.48
CA SER A 2 -19.86 -22.43 2.71
C SER A 2 -19.14 -21.63 3.82
N ARG A 3 -19.37 -21.96 5.11
CA ARG A 3 -18.67 -21.30 6.22
C ARG A 3 -17.15 -21.41 6.07
N HIS A 4 -16.68 -22.55 5.58
CA HIS A 4 -15.27 -22.78 5.28
C HIS A 4 -14.72 -21.83 4.21
N GLU A 5 -15.43 -21.65 3.09
CA GLU A 5 -15.06 -20.68 2.05
C GLU A 5 -15.01 -19.25 2.57
N LEU A 6 -15.96 -18.86 3.44
CA LEU A 6 -15.97 -17.52 4.04
C LEU A 6 -14.72 -17.30 4.90
N LYS A 7 -14.35 -18.26 5.76
CA LYS A 7 -13.13 -18.15 6.59
C LYS A 7 -11.87 -18.03 5.74
N LEU A 8 -11.73 -18.89 4.72
CA LEU A 8 -10.58 -18.85 3.82
C LEU A 8 -10.49 -17.51 3.08
N SER A 9 -11.62 -17.00 2.60
CA SER A 9 -11.66 -15.69 1.92
C SER A 9 -11.33 -14.53 2.86
N HIS A 10 -11.77 -14.61 4.11
CA HIS A 10 -11.46 -13.62 5.14
C HIS A 10 -9.97 -13.59 5.43
N ARG A 11 -9.36 -14.73 5.74
CA ARG A 11 -7.91 -14.85 5.99
C ARG A 11 -7.07 -14.30 4.83
N ARG A 12 -7.40 -14.70 3.59
CA ARG A 12 -6.70 -14.20 2.39
C ARG A 12 -6.82 -12.69 2.23
N LEU A 13 -8.03 -12.15 2.36
CA LEU A 13 -8.24 -10.69 2.27
C LEU A 13 -7.59 -9.95 3.43
N ASN A 14 -7.53 -10.56 4.62
CA ASN A 14 -6.89 -9.95 5.78
C ASN A 14 -5.37 -9.86 5.57
N ALA A 15 -4.73 -10.97 5.18
CA ALA A 15 -3.31 -11.00 4.82
C ALA A 15 -2.99 -10.00 3.69
N GLU A 16 -3.83 -9.95 2.65
CA GLU A 16 -3.68 -8.97 1.57
C GLU A 16 -3.78 -7.53 2.09
N CYS A 17 -4.75 -7.26 2.96
CA CYS A 17 -4.97 -5.94 3.55
C CYS A 17 -3.80 -5.52 4.44
N HIS A 18 -3.28 -6.41 5.28
CA HIS A 18 -2.10 -6.16 6.11
C HIS A 18 -0.87 -5.83 5.28
N LEU A 19 -0.60 -6.62 4.25
CA LEU A 19 0.49 -6.40 3.31
C LEU A 19 0.35 -5.05 2.61
N LEU A 20 -0.84 -4.76 2.08
CA LEU A 20 -1.11 -3.51 1.37
C LEU A 20 -1.05 -2.28 2.29
N ARG A 21 -1.46 -2.41 3.56
CA ARG A 21 -1.31 -1.34 4.57
C ARG A 21 0.15 -0.98 4.81
N SER A 22 1.05 -1.98 4.87
CA SER A 22 2.49 -1.72 5.03
C SER A 22 3.05 -0.91 3.85
N GLN A 23 2.67 -1.27 2.63
CA GLN A 23 3.09 -0.58 1.41
C GLN A 23 2.46 0.83 1.33
N HIS A 24 1.18 0.94 1.69
CA HIS A 24 0.46 2.21 1.70
C HIS A 24 1.09 3.18 2.70
N LYS A 25 1.51 2.70 3.87
CA LYS A 25 2.29 3.48 4.85
C LYS A 25 3.59 4.02 4.24
N LYS A 26 4.33 3.21 3.48
CA LYS A 26 5.56 3.65 2.78
C LYS A 26 5.28 4.74 1.75
N MET A 27 4.23 4.57 0.94
CA MET A 27 3.77 5.60 -0.01
C MET A 27 3.37 6.90 0.70
N ARG A 28 2.63 6.80 1.82
CA ARG A 28 2.23 7.94 2.64
C ARG A 28 3.43 8.69 3.24
N LEU A 29 4.45 7.97 3.69
CA LEU A 29 5.70 8.58 4.17
C LEU A 29 6.44 9.34 3.05
N LEU A 30 6.47 8.78 1.83
CA LEU A 30 7.03 9.47 0.67
C LEU A 30 6.30 10.80 0.39
N LEU A 31 4.97 10.76 0.38
CA LEU A 31 4.14 11.95 0.16
C LEU A 31 4.26 12.98 1.28
N THR A 32 4.37 12.52 2.52
CA THR A 32 4.59 13.40 3.69
C THR A 32 5.95 14.08 3.58
N SER A 33 7.01 13.35 3.23
CA SER A 33 8.33 13.94 2.99
C SER A 33 8.34 14.96 1.84
N LEU A 34 7.57 14.73 0.78
CA LEU A 34 7.38 15.70 -0.30
C LEU A 34 6.69 16.96 0.22
N HIS A 35 5.63 16.79 1.02
CA HIS A 35 4.86 17.89 1.59
C HIS A 35 5.65 18.72 2.59
N ASP A 36 6.35 18.10 3.53
CA ASP A 36 7.18 18.79 4.52
C ASP A 36 8.30 19.58 3.82
N GLY A 37 8.97 18.94 2.85
CA GLY A 37 9.96 19.62 2.00
C GLY A 37 9.36 20.77 1.19
N TYR A 38 8.09 20.68 0.76
CA TYR A 38 7.40 21.76 0.08
C TYR A 38 7.09 22.95 1.01
N ILE A 39 6.65 22.69 2.25
CA ILE A 39 6.41 23.73 3.26
C ILE A 39 7.70 24.50 3.55
N GLU A 40 8.82 23.79 3.73
CA GLU A 40 10.11 24.43 3.98
C GLU A 40 10.49 25.42 2.86
N LEU A 41 10.03 25.19 1.64
CA LEU A 41 10.29 26.02 0.46
C LEU A 41 9.40 27.27 0.35
N TYR A 42 8.46 27.49 1.27
CA TYR A 42 7.42 28.52 1.12
C TYR A 42 7.90 29.97 1.36
N ALA A 43 9.17 30.22 1.77
CA ALA A 43 9.65 31.59 2.01
C ALA A 43 10.32 32.26 0.78
N THR A 44 9.62 33.26 0.24
CA THR A 44 9.89 34.46 -0.58
C THR A 44 11.00 34.53 -1.65
N PHE A 45 12.09 33.74 -1.65
CA PHE A 45 13.18 33.88 -2.65
C PHE A 45 13.37 32.65 -3.59
N PRO A 46 12.90 32.72 -4.85
CA PRO A 46 12.96 31.61 -5.84
C PRO A 46 14.36 31.09 -6.18
N LEU A 47 15.36 31.99 -6.29
CA LEU A 47 16.70 31.66 -6.77
C LEU A 47 17.45 30.70 -5.83
N LEU A 48 17.39 30.95 -4.52
CA LEU A 48 18.06 30.13 -3.50
C LEU A 48 17.36 28.78 -3.30
N ARG A 49 16.04 28.73 -3.50
CA ARG A 49 15.21 27.56 -3.19
C ARG A 49 14.97 26.64 -4.37
N TYR A 50 15.23 27.09 -5.59
CA TYR A 50 15.13 26.23 -6.77
C TYR A 50 16.00 24.97 -6.67
N GLY A 51 17.23 25.09 -6.15
CA GLY A 51 18.12 23.94 -5.93
C GLY A 51 17.52 22.91 -4.96
N GLN A 52 16.85 23.39 -3.92
CA GLN A 52 16.16 22.56 -2.93
C GLN A 52 14.89 21.91 -3.54
N LEU A 53 14.05 22.68 -4.24
CA LEU A 53 12.86 22.18 -4.95
C LEU A 53 13.22 21.11 -5.99
N LYS A 54 14.28 21.36 -6.77
CA LYS A 54 14.82 20.40 -7.74
C LYS A 54 15.25 19.11 -7.06
N THR A 55 15.97 19.20 -5.94
CA THR A 55 16.43 18.03 -5.19
C THR A 55 15.25 17.26 -4.61
N LEU A 56 14.24 17.95 -4.09
CA LEU A 56 13.01 17.37 -3.56
C LEU A 56 12.26 16.58 -4.64
N ILE A 57 12.04 17.19 -5.81
CA ILE A 57 11.37 16.52 -6.94
C ILE A 57 12.17 15.29 -7.38
N LYS A 58 13.49 15.42 -7.56
CA LYS A 58 14.34 14.30 -7.95
C LYS A 58 14.31 13.15 -6.95
N LYS A 59 14.32 13.44 -5.64
CA LYS A 59 14.25 12.43 -4.57
C LYS A 59 12.89 11.74 -4.54
N THR A 60 11.83 12.47 -4.85
CA THR A 60 10.47 11.92 -4.84
C THR A 60 10.22 11.05 -6.08
N VAL A 61 10.71 11.49 -7.23
CA VAL A 61 10.45 10.90 -8.55
C VAL A 61 11.64 10.05 -9.04
N THR A 62 12.35 9.41 -8.11
CA THR A 62 13.37 8.40 -8.46
C THR A 62 12.72 7.21 -9.17
N SER A 63 13.46 6.50 -10.03
CA SER A 63 12.86 5.32 -10.70
C SER A 63 12.46 4.25 -9.68
N ASP A 64 13.21 4.11 -8.59
CA ASP A 64 12.86 3.23 -7.47
C ASP A 64 11.46 3.50 -6.88
N ASN A 65 11.14 4.77 -6.60
CA ASN A 65 9.86 5.14 -6.01
C ASN A 65 8.71 4.99 -7.03
N LEU A 66 8.97 5.35 -8.28
CA LEU A 66 7.99 5.22 -9.36
C LEU A 66 7.68 3.75 -9.68
N GLU A 67 8.70 2.91 -9.76
CA GLU A 67 8.56 1.46 -9.96
C GLU A 67 7.83 0.83 -8.78
N PHE A 68 8.13 1.24 -7.55
CA PHE A 68 7.39 0.77 -6.37
C PHE A 68 5.90 1.13 -6.43
N VAL A 69 5.55 2.41 -6.61
CA VAL A 69 4.13 2.83 -6.62
C VAL A 69 3.40 2.26 -7.83
N SER A 70 4.06 2.19 -9.00
CA SER A 70 3.45 1.63 -10.22
C SER A 70 3.28 0.12 -10.13
N SER A 71 4.26 -0.64 -9.64
CA SER A 71 4.14 -2.09 -9.50
C SER A 71 3.01 -2.48 -8.54
N VAL A 72 2.84 -1.77 -7.43
CA VAL A 72 1.70 -2.01 -6.52
C VAL A 72 0.37 -1.66 -7.19
N ALA A 73 0.31 -0.56 -7.96
CA ALA A 73 -0.88 -0.20 -8.72
C ALA A 73 -1.21 -1.24 -9.81
N ASP A 74 -0.20 -1.80 -10.49
CA ASP A 74 -0.38 -2.79 -11.56
C ASP A 74 -0.86 -4.14 -11.01
N ILE A 75 -0.42 -4.53 -9.81
CA ILE A 75 -0.91 -5.72 -9.11
C ILE A 75 -2.42 -5.64 -8.87
N ALA A 76 -3.02 -4.44 -8.77
CA ALA A 76 -4.47 -4.30 -8.64
C ALA A 76 -5.25 -4.94 -9.80
N ASN A 77 -4.64 -5.04 -10.99
CA ASN A 77 -5.27 -5.59 -12.18
C ASN A 77 -5.26 -7.12 -12.21
N THR A 78 -4.52 -7.78 -11.32
CA THR A 78 -4.50 -9.24 -11.24
C THR A 78 -5.78 -9.74 -10.55
N ALA A 79 -6.46 -10.69 -11.20
CA ALA A 79 -7.76 -11.19 -10.77
C ALA A 79 -7.65 -12.12 -9.55
N ASP A 80 -6.53 -12.83 -9.39
CA ASP A 80 -6.32 -13.78 -8.30
C ASP A 80 -5.72 -13.12 -7.06
N THR A 81 -6.32 -13.39 -5.90
CA THR A 81 -5.88 -12.85 -4.61
C THR A 81 -4.59 -13.52 -4.13
N ASN A 82 -4.39 -14.80 -4.44
CA ASN A 82 -3.17 -15.50 -4.06
C ASN A 82 -1.97 -14.98 -4.87
N GLU A 83 -2.15 -14.81 -6.18
CA GLU A 83 -1.16 -14.16 -7.05
C GLU A 83 -0.83 -12.74 -6.59
N ARG A 84 -1.85 -11.95 -6.19
CA ARG A 84 -1.63 -10.62 -5.59
C ARG A 84 -0.76 -10.67 -4.35
N ILE A 85 -1.05 -11.56 -3.40
CA ILE A 85 -0.26 -11.72 -2.17
C ILE A 85 1.18 -12.14 -2.51
N ARG A 86 1.36 -13.05 -3.47
CA ARG A 86 2.68 -13.52 -3.90
C ARG A 86 3.51 -12.38 -4.51
N LEU A 87 2.98 -11.66 -5.49
CA LEU A 87 3.65 -10.49 -6.11
C LEU A 87 3.95 -9.41 -5.07
N LYS A 88 2.97 -9.16 -4.19
CA LYS A 88 3.06 -8.58 -2.84
C LYS A 88 4.39 -8.78 -2.12
N SER A 89 4.56 -10.03 -1.71
CA SER A 89 5.68 -10.50 -0.90
C SER A 89 7.01 -10.35 -1.64
N LEU A 90 7.04 -10.58 -2.96
CA LEU A 90 8.24 -10.41 -3.78
C LEU A 90 8.70 -8.94 -3.86
N LEU A 91 7.75 -7.98 -3.87
CA LEU A 91 8.06 -6.55 -3.79
C LEU A 91 8.64 -6.16 -2.41
N GLN A 92 8.25 -6.84 -1.33
CA GLN A 92 8.88 -6.63 0.00
C GLN A 92 10.30 -7.20 0.05
N VAL A 93 10.52 -8.39 -0.51
CA VAL A 93 11.84 -9.06 -0.50
C VAL A 93 12.89 -8.30 -1.31
N SER A 94 12.48 -7.58 -2.36
CA SER A 94 13.41 -6.84 -3.22
C SER A 94 13.86 -5.47 -2.66
N LYS A 95 13.09 -4.83 -1.77
CA LYS A 95 13.47 -3.54 -1.13
C LYS A 95 12.88 -3.40 0.29
N ILE A 96 13.64 -3.87 1.28
CA ILE A 96 13.69 -3.46 2.72
C ILE A 96 12.77 -4.24 3.69
N ASP A 97 13.44 -4.97 4.61
CA ASP A 97 13.24 -4.99 6.08
C ASP A 97 11.78 -4.99 6.59
N CYS A 98 11.09 -6.12 6.41
CA CYS A 98 9.86 -6.42 7.12
C CYS A 98 10.16 -7.54 8.13
N ASN A 99 10.79 -7.20 9.27
CA ASN A 99 11.00 -8.13 10.40
C ASN A 99 9.73 -8.28 11.23
N ASP A 100 8.58 -8.52 10.60
CA ASP A 100 7.38 -8.94 11.31
C ASP A 100 7.23 -10.46 11.11
N PRO A 101 7.64 -11.28 12.10
CA PRO A 101 7.66 -12.74 11.97
C PRO A 101 6.27 -13.32 11.72
N ASP A 102 5.21 -12.62 12.16
CA ASP A 102 3.82 -13.03 11.97
C ASP A 102 3.41 -12.93 10.49
N ILE A 103 3.88 -11.90 9.78
CA ILE A 103 3.62 -11.72 8.34
C ILE A 103 4.30 -12.81 7.52
N LYS A 104 5.54 -13.19 7.89
CA LYS A 104 6.28 -14.24 7.19
C LYS A 104 5.60 -15.61 7.36
N ASN A 105 5.13 -15.91 8.58
CA ASN A 105 4.45 -17.16 8.88
C ASN A 105 3.06 -17.25 8.21
N GLU A 106 2.29 -16.15 8.21
CA GLU A 106 0.97 -16.13 7.58
C GLU A 106 1.07 -16.22 6.04
N ILE A 107 2.04 -15.53 5.41
CA ILE A 107 2.30 -15.63 3.97
C ILE A 107 2.82 -17.01 3.56
N MET A 108 3.71 -17.64 4.35
CA MET A 108 4.17 -19.01 4.11
C MET A 108 3.01 -20.01 4.21
N SER A 109 2.15 -19.87 5.21
CA SER A 109 0.98 -20.75 5.39
C SER A 109 -0.08 -20.63 4.27
N LEU A 110 -0.11 -19.50 3.56
CA LEU A 110 -1.05 -19.25 2.46
C LEU A 110 -0.49 -19.60 1.07
N THR A 111 0.84 -19.73 0.93
CA THR A 111 1.51 -20.08 -0.32
C THR A 111 1.81 -21.58 -0.44
N GLU A 112 1.85 -22.30 0.68
CA GLU A 112 1.82 -23.76 0.70
C GLU A 112 0.35 -24.23 0.53
N GLU A 113 -0.07 -24.45 -0.72
CA GLU A 113 -1.28 -25.21 -1.01
C GLU A 113 -1.11 -26.68 -0.60
N GLU A 114 -1.10 -26.98 0.70
CA GLU A 114 -1.51 -28.32 1.12
C GLU A 114 -3.05 -28.35 1.15
N PRO A 115 -3.71 -29.23 0.39
CA PRO A 115 -5.14 -29.44 0.55
C PRO A 115 -5.35 -29.94 1.97
N ILE A 116 -5.94 -29.10 2.83
CA ILE A 116 -6.29 -29.49 4.20
C ILE A 116 -7.30 -30.63 4.07
N SER A 117 -6.79 -31.86 4.18
CA SER A 117 -7.58 -33.08 4.04
C SER A 117 -8.74 -33.03 5.03
N LYS A 118 -9.93 -33.48 4.59
CA LYS A 118 -11.15 -33.50 5.43
C LYS A 118 -10.92 -34.23 6.76
N THR A 119 -9.95 -35.14 6.82
CA THR A 119 -9.51 -35.81 8.04
C THR A 119 -8.79 -34.87 9.01
N LYS A 120 -7.94 -33.93 8.56
CA LYS A 120 -7.31 -32.90 9.43
C LYS A 120 -8.38 -31.99 10.06
N GLN A 121 -9.44 -31.64 9.34
CA GLN A 121 -10.55 -30.84 9.91
C GLN A 121 -11.38 -31.61 10.95
N ALA A 122 -11.67 -32.88 10.70
CA ALA A 122 -12.39 -33.73 11.66
C ALA A 122 -11.56 -33.99 12.92
N PHE A 123 -10.24 -34.21 12.76
CA PHE A 123 -9.32 -34.36 13.89
C PHE A 123 -9.19 -33.07 14.71
N ARG A 124 -9.17 -31.90 14.04
CA ARG A 124 -9.19 -30.58 14.71
C ARG A 124 -10.49 -30.34 15.47
N PHE A 125 -11.64 -30.71 14.91
CA PHE A 125 -12.91 -30.60 15.62
C PHE A 125 -12.92 -31.47 16.91
N LEU A 126 -12.36 -32.68 16.84
CA LEU A 126 -12.20 -33.57 17.99
C LEU A 126 -11.20 -33.03 19.02
N LEU A 127 -10.09 -32.43 18.59
CA LEU A 127 -9.10 -31.80 19.48
C LEU A 127 -9.69 -30.55 20.18
N LYS A 128 -10.49 -29.74 19.47
CA LYS A 128 -11.25 -28.63 20.07
C LYS A 128 -12.30 -29.09 21.08
N ALA A 129 -13.00 -30.19 20.79
CA ALA A 129 -14.00 -30.75 21.71
C ALA A 129 -13.39 -31.39 22.97
N THR A 130 -12.12 -31.81 22.90
CA THR A 130 -11.39 -32.46 24.01
C THR A 130 -10.48 -31.51 24.78
N GLY A 131 -10.36 -30.25 24.37
CA GLY A 131 -9.59 -29.22 25.08
C GLY A 131 -8.07 -29.34 24.93
N PHE A 132 -7.58 -30.13 23.96
CA PHE A 132 -6.15 -30.37 23.73
C PHE A 132 -5.55 -29.54 22.60
N ASP A 133 -6.32 -28.65 21.97
CA ASP A 133 -5.82 -27.78 20.90
C ASP A 133 -5.15 -26.53 21.50
N SER A 134 -3.84 -26.42 21.35
CA SER A 134 -3.02 -25.29 21.78
C SER A 134 -2.82 -24.23 20.68
N GLU A 135 -3.48 -24.37 19.53
CA GLU A 135 -3.56 -23.30 18.52
C GLU A 135 -4.47 -22.17 19.05
N PRO A 136 -4.05 -20.89 18.93
CA PRO A 136 -4.87 -19.77 19.34
C PRO A 136 -6.21 -19.80 18.57
N ILE A 137 -7.32 -19.60 19.29
CA ILE A 137 -8.64 -19.50 18.66
C ILE A 137 -8.61 -18.29 17.73
N GLU A 138 -8.69 -18.54 16.42
CA GLU A 138 -8.70 -17.47 15.43
C GLU A 138 -10.04 -16.71 15.49
N ASP A 139 -10.01 -15.39 15.24
CA ASP A 139 -11.20 -14.53 15.34
C ASP A 139 -12.36 -15.03 14.43
N GLU A 140 -12.04 -15.65 13.30
CA GLU A 140 -13.03 -16.23 12.38
C GLU A 140 -13.77 -17.45 12.93
N ASP A 141 -13.22 -18.13 13.95
CA ASP A 141 -13.85 -19.26 14.60
C ASP A 141 -14.94 -18.84 15.59
N VAL A 142 -14.81 -17.63 16.17
CA VAL A 142 -15.74 -17.05 17.14
C VAL A 142 -16.79 -16.16 16.46
N MET A 143 -16.49 -15.61 15.28
CA MET A 143 -17.42 -14.75 14.53
C MET A 143 -18.59 -15.52 13.89
N ASP A 144 -19.78 -14.92 13.98
CA ASP A 144 -20.96 -15.32 13.21
C ASP A 144 -20.76 -15.11 11.71
N ASN A 145 -21.47 -15.90 10.90
CA ASN A 145 -21.38 -15.84 9.44
C ASN A 145 -21.73 -14.46 8.87
N GLU A 146 -22.68 -13.75 9.50
CA GLU A 146 -23.07 -12.39 9.09
C GLU A 146 -21.95 -11.37 9.37
N ASN A 147 -21.32 -11.46 10.54
CA ASN A 147 -20.17 -10.62 10.91
C ASN A 147 -18.97 -10.90 9.99
N LEU A 148 -18.71 -12.17 9.69
CA LEU A 148 -17.65 -12.58 8.78
C LEU A 148 -17.86 -12.01 7.37
N GLN A 149 -19.09 -12.07 6.85
CA GLN A 149 -19.43 -11.44 5.56
C GLN A 149 -19.28 -9.92 5.59
N ARG A 150 -19.69 -9.27 6.69
CA ARG A 150 -19.54 -7.82 6.85
C ARG A 150 -18.06 -7.41 6.87
N ASN A 151 -17.21 -8.18 7.53
CA ASN A 151 -15.76 -7.95 7.56
C ASN A 151 -15.14 -8.15 6.17
N ILE A 152 -15.49 -9.22 5.46
CA ILE A 152 -15.05 -9.44 4.07
C ILE A 152 -15.40 -8.24 3.17
N ARG A 153 -16.63 -7.72 3.27
CA ARG A 153 -17.04 -6.52 2.50
C ARG A 153 -16.24 -5.28 2.89
N THR A 154 -15.84 -5.18 4.15
CA THR A 154 -15.03 -4.05 4.64
C THR A 154 -13.59 -4.15 4.15
N LEU A 155 -12.96 -5.32 4.28
CA LEU A 155 -11.62 -5.58 3.75
C LEU A 155 -11.54 -5.33 2.24
N LYS A 156 -12.53 -5.79 1.46
CA LYS A 156 -12.59 -5.51 0.02
C LYS A 156 -12.65 -4.00 -0.29
N ARG A 157 -13.44 -3.24 0.47
CA ARG A 157 -13.54 -1.78 0.30
C ARG A 157 -12.21 -1.10 0.64
N ASP A 158 -11.57 -1.51 1.72
CA ASP A 158 -10.28 -0.95 2.16
C ASP A 158 -9.17 -1.26 1.14
N ILE A 159 -9.10 -2.50 0.64
CA ILE A 159 -8.15 -2.91 -0.40
C ILE A 159 -8.36 -2.09 -1.67
N ASN A 160 -9.61 -1.99 -2.15
CA ASN A 160 -9.93 -1.21 -3.35
C ASN A 160 -9.59 0.28 -3.17
N ARG A 161 -9.84 0.84 -1.99
CA ARG A 161 -9.47 2.22 -1.66
C ARG A 161 -7.96 2.42 -1.72
N MET A 162 -7.17 1.55 -1.08
CA MET A 162 -5.71 1.65 -1.10
C MET A 162 -5.17 1.52 -2.53
N TYR A 163 -5.71 0.64 -3.35
CA TYR A 163 -5.34 0.55 -4.76
C TYR A 163 -5.67 1.81 -5.57
N GLY A 164 -6.82 2.44 -5.29
CA GLY A 164 -7.16 3.76 -5.84
C GLY A 164 -6.08 4.79 -5.48
N ASP A 165 -5.72 4.90 -4.20
CA ASP A 165 -4.67 5.81 -3.74
C ASP A 165 -3.32 5.55 -4.45
N PHE A 166 -2.94 4.29 -4.65
CA PHE A 166 -1.72 3.93 -5.39
C PHE A 166 -1.76 4.35 -6.86
N LYS A 167 -2.91 4.18 -7.52
CA LYS A 167 -3.10 4.55 -8.93
C LYS A 167 -3.03 6.07 -9.12
N ASP A 168 -3.71 6.82 -8.26
CA ASP A 168 -3.73 8.27 -8.28
C ASP A 168 -2.31 8.81 -8.01
N THR A 169 -1.62 8.25 -7.02
CA THR A 169 -0.24 8.62 -6.69
C THR A 169 0.74 8.27 -7.81
N SER A 170 0.60 7.10 -8.46
CA SER A 170 1.44 6.72 -9.60
C SER A 170 1.31 7.73 -10.73
N SER A 171 0.07 8.11 -11.07
CA SER A 171 -0.25 9.06 -12.14
C SER A 171 0.32 10.45 -11.82
N ALA A 172 0.11 10.93 -10.60
CA ALA A 172 0.60 12.22 -10.14
C ALA A 172 2.14 12.30 -10.14
N LEU A 173 2.83 11.24 -9.69
CA LEU A 173 4.29 11.19 -9.71
C LEU A 173 4.88 11.09 -11.13
N LYS A 174 4.22 10.37 -12.04
CA LYS A 174 4.61 10.33 -13.46
C LYS A 174 4.46 11.71 -14.11
N LEU A 175 3.34 12.39 -13.90
CA LEU A 175 3.13 13.75 -14.38
C LEU A 175 4.16 14.74 -13.79
N LEU A 176 4.51 14.60 -12.51
CA LEU A 176 5.56 15.40 -11.89
C LEU A 176 6.93 15.15 -12.54
N LYS A 177 7.23 13.90 -12.95
CA LYS A 177 8.44 13.57 -13.70
C LYS A 177 8.47 14.26 -15.05
N GLU A 178 7.40 14.10 -15.82
CA GLU A 178 7.28 14.62 -17.19
C GLU A 178 7.38 16.14 -17.18
N THR A 179 6.61 16.80 -16.32
CA THR A 179 6.68 18.26 -16.18
C THR A 179 8.04 18.75 -15.68
N TYR A 180 8.76 17.96 -14.85
CA TYR A 180 10.13 18.28 -14.46
C TYR A 180 11.10 18.23 -15.65
N GLU A 181 10.98 17.23 -16.51
CA GLU A 181 11.77 17.07 -17.73
C GLU A 181 11.45 18.18 -18.74
N ASP A 182 10.18 18.43 -19.03
CA ASP A 182 9.74 19.49 -19.96
C ASP A 182 10.18 20.88 -19.52
N SER A 183 10.16 21.13 -18.21
CA SER A 183 10.58 22.41 -17.65
C SER A 183 12.05 22.73 -17.90
N LYS A 184 12.89 21.75 -18.29
CA LYS A 184 14.32 21.98 -18.58
C LYS A 184 14.56 22.96 -19.71
N GLY A 185 13.64 23.07 -20.67
CA GLY A 185 13.73 24.02 -21.79
C GLY A 185 13.19 25.43 -21.47
N SER A 186 12.58 25.63 -20.31
CA SER A 186 11.93 26.89 -19.95
C SER A 186 12.84 27.86 -19.20
N LEU A 187 12.51 29.16 -19.25
CA LEU A 187 13.19 30.20 -18.47
C LEU A 187 13.10 29.90 -16.96
N PHE A 188 14.18 30.22 -16.23
CA PHE A 188 14.34 29.87 -14.81
C PHE A 188 13.15 30.25 -13.92
N PHE A 189 12.63 31.48 -14.06
CA PHE A 189 11.52 31.96 -13.22
C PHE A 189 10.23 31.20 -13.50
N LEU A 190 9.88 31.02 -14.78
CA LEU A 190 8.71 30.23 -15.20
C LEU A 190 8.85 28.79 -14.71
N ARG A 191 10.03 28.19 -14.87
CA ARG A 191 10.33 26.85 -14.37
C ARG A 191 10.05 26.69 -12.88
N TYR A 192 10.52 27.62 -12.05
CA TYR A 192 10.31 27.54 -10.61
C TYR A 192 8.83 27.57 -10.24
N PHE A 193 8.05 28.50 -10.82
CA PHE A 193 6.63 28.60 -10.53
C PHE A 193 5.84 27.39 -11.03
N THR A 194 6.16 26.88 -12.24
CA THR A 194 5.54 25.67 -12.78
C THR A 194 5.79 24.46 -11.87
N LEU A 195 7.05 24.23 -11.49
CA LEU A 195 7.39 23.10 -10.61
C LEU A 195 6.77 23.24 -9.22
N LYS A 196 6.76 24.45 -8.66
CA LYS A 196 6.12 24.72 -7.37
C LYS A 196 4.61 24.44 -7.44
N SER A 197 3.95 24.84 -8.52
CA SER A 197 2.53 24.58 -8.75
C SER A 197 2.25 23.09 -8.90
N ASN A 198 3.08 22.36 -9.65
CA ASN A 198 2.89 20.92 -9.86
C ASN A 198 3.12 20.11 -8.59
N VAL A 199 4.11 20.46 -7.76
CA VAL A 199 4.27 19.83 -6.45
C VAL A 199 3.06 20.09 -5.56
N ARG A 200 2.50 21.31 -5.58
CA ARG A 200 1.24 21.62 -4.87
C ARG A 200 0.07 20.77 -5.38
N ALA A 201 -0.05 20.62 -6.70
CA ALA A 201 -1.09 19.79 -7.32
C ALA A 201 -0.99 18.32 -6.89
N VAL A 202 0.22 17.74 -6.91
CA VAL A 202 0.46 16.36 -6.44
C VAL A 202 0.06 16.19 -4.97
N ILE A 203 0.42 17.14 -4.09
CA ILE A 203 0.05 17.09 -2.67
C ILE A 203 -1.48 17.13 -2.49
N HIS A 204 -2.17 17.97 -3.26
CA HIS A 204 -3.62 18.11 -3.18
C HIS A 204 -4.35 16.88 -3.74
N GLU A 205 -3.91 16.35 -4.87
CA GLU A 205 -4.48 15.17 -5.52
C GLU A 205 -4.31 13.91 -4.67
N THR A 206 -3.12 13.70 -4.12
CA THR A 206 -2.80 12.50 -3.32
C THR A 206 -3.28 12.57 -1.88
N LYS A 207 -3.89 13.69 -1.46
CA LYS A 207 -4.37 13.95 -0.10
C LYS A 207 -3.35 13.47 0.94
N ALA A 208 -2.10 13.91 0.80
CA ALA A 208 -1.06 13.60 1.78
C ALA A 208 -1.62 13.92 3.19
N ASP A 209 -1.34 13.07 4.18
CA ASP A 209 -1.81 13.31 5.56
C ASP A 209 -1.06 14.51 6.12
N THR A 210 -1.63 15.68 5.86
CA THR A 210 -1.04 16.95 6.23
C THR A 210 -1.51 17.29 7.64
N LYS A 211 -0.57 17.46 8.58
CA LYS A 211 -0.85 18.13 9.86
C LYS A 211 -1.15 19.62 9.66
N TYR A 212 -0.95 20.14 8.45
CA TYR A 212 -1.02 21.55 8.10
C TYR A 212 -2.03 21.77 6.98
N LYS A 213 -3.05 22.60 7.23
CA LYS A 213 -3.94 23.10 6.17
C LYS A 213 -3.14 24.09 5.33
N ILE A 214 -3.04 23.83 4.03
CA ILE A 214 -2.58 24.81 3.06
C ILE A 214 -3.83 25.62 2.66
N ASP A 215 -3.99 26.81 3.21
CA ASP A 215 -4.96 27.81 2.73
C ASP A 215 -4.55 28.37 1.35
#